data_AF-A0A957VZ54-F1
#
_entry.id   AF-A0A957VZ54-F1
#
_cell.length_a   1.000
_cell.length_b   1.000
_cell.length_c   1.000
_cell.angle_alpha   90.00
_cell.angle_beta   90.00
_cell.angle_gamma   90.00
#
_symmetry.space_group_name_H-M   'P 1'
#
loop_
_entity.id
_entity.type
_entity.pdbx_description
1 polymer ?
#
loop_
_entity_poly.entity_id
_entity_poly.type
_entity_poly.pdbx_seq_one_letter_code
_entity_poly.pdbx_strand_id
1 'polypeptide(L)'
;PVYHTVEAGDTLLGIAIKYETTTEALMVTNALANDHELSIGQELLIVPSNVEPGVPAVVHQIKEGDTFAFLSFFYGSTIEDILAANPGLDPDLLQIGQQVVIPVTSSPVNPNANPGLPRIITADPITGEKLTLQQALFQSINAQRAANGLAPYVLDSDLVDLAQAHDQDMVSRGYFAHTTPEGVTLDDRFAQKGLNISWTGENIQRNNKGKEGSVPYALNWWMNSYVHRSNLLHHRFNRIGIGVIEGPPDWYSFVLVFAER
;
A
#
# COMPACT_ATOMS: atom_id res chain seq x y z
N PRO A 1 12.99 -5.66 14.92
CA PRO A 1 14.38 -5.15 14.90
C PRO A 1 15.20 -5.79 16.02
N VAL A 2 16.49 -6.05 15.77
CA VAL A 2 17.42 -6.53 16.80
C VAL A 2 18.32 -5.36 17.18
N TYR A 3 18.45 -5.11 18.48
CA TYR A 3 19.34 -4.10 19.02
C TYR A 3 20.41 -4.74 19.91
N HIS A 4 21.58 -4.12 19.93
CA HIS A 4 22.68 -4.45 20.84
C HIS A 4 23.02 -3.22 21.68
N THR A 5 22.96 -3.34 22.99
CA THR A 5 23.44 -2.30 23.91
C THR A 5 24.94 -2.49 24.13
N VAL A 6 25.73 -1.47 23.80
CA VAL A 6 27.19 -1.49 23.94
C VAL A 6 27.59 -1.64 25.41
N GLU A 7 28.36 -2.67 25.71
CA GLU A 7 28.92 -2.98 27.01
C GLU A 7 30.41 -2.63 27.10
N ALA A 8 30.96 -2.62 28.32
CA ALA A 8 32.38 -2.37 28.53
C ALA A 8 33.22 -3.47 27.88
N GLY A 9 34.07 -3.10 26.93
CA GLY A 9 34.95 -4.03 26.21
C GLY A 9 34.41 -4.50 24.85
N ASP A 10 33.21 -4.05 24.46
CA ASP A 10 32.73 -4.27 23.11
C ASP A 10 33.60 -3.54 22.08
N THR A 11 33.74 -4.18 20.92
CA THR A 11 34.35 -3.61 19.71
C THR A 11 33.40 -3.85 18.55
N LEU A 12 33.45 -3.03 17.49
CA LEU A 12 32.58 -3.26 16.33
C LEU A 12 32.81 -4.64 15.73
N LEU A 13 34.07 -5.11 15.70
CA LEU A 13 34.41 -6.46 15.22
C LEU A 13 33.79 -7.56 16.10
N GLY A 14 33.86 -7.42 17.43
CA GLY A 14 33.27 -8.39 18.36
C GLY A 14 31.75 -8.47 18.24
N ILE A 15 31.09 -7.31 18.11
CA ILE A 15 29.64 -7.22 17.88
C ILE A 15 29.29 -7.82 16.51
N ALA A 16 30.04 -7.48 15.46
CA ALA A 16 29.81 -8.00 14.12
C ALA A 16 29.86 -9.54 14.07
N ILE A 17 30.85 -10.15 14.72
CA ILE A 17 30.97 -11.60 14.83
C ILE A 17 29.77 -12.19 15.60
N LYS A 18 29.39 -11.58 16.73
CA LYS A 18 28.29 -12.06 17.60
C LYS A 18 26.96 -12.14 16.86
N TYR A 19 26.69 -11.17 15.99
CA TYR A 19 25.41 -11.07 15.30
C TYR A 19 25.45 -11.53 13.85
N GLU A 20 26.55 -12.17 13.43
CA GLU A 20 26.76 -12.58 12.04
C GLU A 20 26.47 -11.40 11.10
N THR A 21 27.20 -10.30 11.25
CA THR A 21 27.13 -9.10 10.40
C THR A 21 28.54 -8.57 10.13
N THR A 22 28.70 -7.38 9.56
CA THR A 22 30.01 -6.77 9.31
C THR A 22 30.18 -5.47 10.09
N THR A 23 31.43 -5.11 10.41
CA THR A 23 31.76 -3.83 11.02
C THR A 23 31.28 -2.66 10.17
N GLU A 24 31.45 -2.77 8.85
CA GLU A 24 30.96 -1.78 7.88
C GLU A 24 29.44 -1.61 7.94
N ALA A 25 28.67 -2.71 7.95
CA ALA A 25 27.21 -2.63 8.08
C ALA A 25 26.78 -2.00 9.41
N LEU A 26 27.45 -2.33 10.52
CA LEU A 26 27.19 -1.71 11.83
C LEU A 26 27.48 -0.21 11.81
N MET A 27 28.61 0.20 11.21
CA MET A 27 29.00 1.59 11.10
C MET A 27 28.01 2.40 10.28
N VAL A 28 27.68 1.92 9.07
CA VAL A 28 26.77 2.61 8.16
C VAL A 28 25.38 2.72 8.76
N THR A 29 24.84 1.62 9.31
CA THR A 29 23.49 1.58 9.88
C THR A 29 23.33 2.50 11.09
N ASN A 30 24.38 2.64 11.91
CA ASN A 30 24.35 3.41 13.15
C ASN A 30 25.08 4.76 13.04
N ALA A 31 25.40 5.19 11.82
CA ALA A 31 26.11 6.44 11.53
C ALA A 31 27.42 6.62 12.32
N LEU A 32 28.19 5.54 12.51
CA LEU A 32 29.49 5.56 13.20
C LEU A 32 30.62 5.79 12.19
N ALA A 33 31.55 6.68 12.52
CA ALA A 33 32.72 6.95 11.68
C ALA A 33 33.83 5.90 11.84
N ASN A 34 33.93 5.26 13.01
CA ASN A 34 34.89 4.19 13.35
C ASN A 34 34.56 3.58 14.73
N ASP A 35 35.29 2.54 15.12
CA ASP A 35 35.15 1.82 16.40
C ASP A 35 35.29 2.70 17.66
N HIS A 36 35.91 3.88 17.59
CA HIS A 36 36.08 4.75 18.77
C HIS A 36 34.83 5.58 19.12
N GLU A 37 33.81 5.57 18.26
CA GLU A 37 32.53 6.25 18.52
C GLU A 37 31.58 5.43 19.41
N LEU A 38 31.96 4.18 19.76
CA LEU A 38 31.17 3.35 20.65
C LEU A 38 31.14 3.91 22.08
N SER A 39 29.95 4.25 22.55
CA SER A 39 29.72 4.67 23.93
C SER A 39 29.03 3.57 24.73
N ILE A 40 29.51 3.27 25.94
CA ILE A 40 28.84 2.30 26.82
C ILE A 40 27.38 2.74 27.05
N GLY A 41 26.45 1.82 26.86
CA GLY A 41 25.01 2.06 26.95
C GLY A 41 24.35 2.54 25.65
N GLN A 42 25.12 2.77 24.57
CA GLN A 42 24.57 3.07 23.25
C GLN A 42 23.84 1.85 22.68
N GLU A 43 22.63 2.03 22.15
CA GLU A 43 21.96 1.00 21.37
C GLU A 43 22.40 1.07 19.90
N LEU A 44 22.83 -0.07 19.37
CA LEU A 44 23.13 -0.26 17.95
C LEU A 44 22.04 -1.11 17.32
N LEU A 45 21.49 -0.64 16.21
CA LEU A 45 20.65 -1.43 15.33
C LEU A 45 21.51 -2.48 14.62
N ILE A 46 21.08 -3.74 14.72
CA ILE A 46 21.73 -4.89 14.12
C ILE A 46 20.96 -5.33 12.87
N VAL A 47 21.66 -5.41 11.74
CA VAL A 47 21.15 -5.95 10.47
C VAL A 47 21.87 -7.27 10.20
N PRO A 48 21.16 -8.41 10.02
CA PRO A 48 21.78 -9.70 9.73
C PRO A 48 22.54 -9.71 8.38
N SER A 49 23.60 -10.53 8.27
CA SER A 49 24.48 -10.63 7.09
C SER A 49 23.88 -11.25 5.82
N ASN A 50 22.62 -11.69 5.86
CA ASN A 50 21.90 -12.13 4.66
C ASN A 50 21.49 -10.96 3.75
N VAL A 51 21.68 -9.72 4.21
CA VAL A 51 21.63 -8.49 3.40
C VAL A 51 23.07 -8.16 2.94
N GLU A 52 23.23 -7.66 1.73
CA GLU A 52 24.53 -7.29 1.17
C GLU A 52 25.32 -6.38 2.16
N PRO A 53 26.58 -6.72 2.51
CA PRO A 53 27.39 -5.91 3.41
C PRO A 53 27.52 -4.45 2.94
N GLY A 54 27.29 -3.49 3.84
CA GLY A 54 27.47 -2.06 3.56
C GLY A 54 26.21 -1.31 3.11
N VAL A 55 25.06 -1.98 3.00
CA VAL A 55 23.77 -1.32 2.72
C VAL A 55 23.25 -0.63 4.00
N PRO A 56 22.99 0.70 3.98
CA PRO A 56 22.36 1.40 5.11
C PRO A 56 20.98 0.83 5.40
N ALA A 57 20.56 0.77 6.65
CA ALA A 57 19.19 0.37 7.00
C ALA A 57 18.49 1.42 7.86
N VAL A 58 17.18 1.48 7.75
CA VAL A 58 16.32 2.34 8.57
C VAL A 58 15.26 1.50 9.27
N VAL A 59 14.85 1.93 10.47
CA VAL A 59 13.70 1.33 11.15
C VAL A 59 12.46 2.12 10.79
N HIS A 60 11.54 1.46 10.11
CA HIS A 60 10.22 1.99 9.81
C HIS A 60 9.21 1.44 10.81
N GLN A 61 8.39 2.33 11.37
CA GLN A 61 7.23 1.93 12.16
C GLN A 61 6.02 1.81 11.24
N ILE A 62 5.48 0.60 11.10
CA ILE A 62 4.31 0.29 10.28
C ILE A 62 3.16 1.21 10.66
N LYS A 63 2.62 1.88 9.66
CA LYS A 63 1.44 2.72 9.68
C LYS A 63 0.33 2.04 8.90
N GLU A 64 -0.87 2.57 9.07
CA GLU A 64 -2.02 2.16 8.27
C GLU A 64 -1.71 2.29 6.78
N GLY A 65 -1.87 1.20 6.03
CA GLY A 65 -1.61 1.15 4.58
C GLY A 65 -0.19 0.76 4.17
N ASP A 66 0.74 0.56 5.10
CA ASP A 66 2.06 0.03 4.75
C ASP A 66 1.99 -1.43 4.31
N THR A 67 2.77 -1.75 3.27
CA THR A 67 2.98 -3.11 2.77
C THR A 67 4.46 -3.26 2.42
N PHE A 68 4.97 -4.48 2.37
CA PHE A 68 6.36 -4.71 1.98
C PHE A 68 6.66 -4.22 0.57
N ALA A 69 5.69 -4.28 -0.34
CA ALA A 69 5.81 -3.71 -1.69
C ALA A 69 5.93 -2.17 -1.64
N PHE A 70 5.12 -1.49 -0.82
CA PHE A 70 5.23 -0.04 -0.64
C PHE A 70 6.56 0.36 0.01
N LEU A 71 6.95 -0.34 1.08
CA LEU A 71 8.19 -0.09 1.80
C LEU A 71 9.42 -0.34 0.92
N SER A 72 9.42 -1.44 0.16
CA SER A 72 10.43 -1.73 -0.86
C SER A 72 10.56 -0.60 -1.87
N PHE A 73 9.44 -0.15 -2.44
CA PHE A 73 9.46 0.95 -3.40
C PHE A 73 9.92 2.27 -2.78
N PHE A 74 9.38 2.63 -1.61
CA PHE A 74 9.64 3.91 -0.94
C PHE A 74 11.11 4.06 -0.53
N TYR A 75 11.68 3.01 0.05
CA TYR A 75 13.05 3.01 0.51
C TYR A 75 14.05 2.55 -0.55
N GLY A 76 13.60 2.29 -1.78
CA GLY A 76 14.47 1.73 -2.82
C GLY A 76 15.15 0.44 -2.36
N SER A 77 14.38 -0.44 -1.71
CA SER A 77 14.77 -1.76 -1.22
C SER A 77 14.09 -2.86 -2.04
N THR A 78 14.30 -4.13 -1.71
CA THR A 78 13.51 -5.25 -2.23
C THR A 78 12.70 -5.92 -1.11
N ILE A 79 11.59 -6.58 -1.45
CA ILE A 79 10.83 -7.38 -0.49
C ILE A 79 11.71 -8.48 0.13
N GLU A 80 12.59 -9.08 -0.68
CA GLU A 80 13.53 -10.11 -0.24
C GLU A 80 14.52 -9.57 0.79
N ASP A 81 15.11 -8.40 0.56
CA ASP A 81 16.02 -7.74 1.50
C ASP A 81 15.31 -7.33 2.81
N ILE A 82 14.06 -6.86 2.73
CA ILE A 82 13.27 -6.53 3.91
C ILE A 82 12.97 -7.81 4.71
N LEU A 83 12.57 -8.91 4.08
CA LEU A 83 12.33 -10.18 4.78
C LEU A 83 13.62 -10.75 5.38
N ALA A 84 14.72 -10.67 4.64
CA ALA A 84 16.04 -11.08 5.10
C ALA A 84 16.47 -10.31 6.35
N ALA A 85 16.25 -8.99 6.38
CA ALA A 85 16.54 -8.11 7.51
C ALA A 85 15.60 -8.30 8.71
N ASN A 86 14.45 -8.96 8.54
CA ASN A 86 13.47 -9.19 9.60
C ASN A 86 13.08 -10.68 9.71
N PRO A 87 13.98 -11.54 10.23
CA PRO A 87 13.70 -12.96 10.36
C PRO A 87 12.41 -13.24 11.16
N GLY A 88 11.55 -14.08 10.61
CA GLY A 88 10.27 -14.47 11.24
C GLY A 88 9.12 -13.48 11.04
N LEU A 89 9.33 -12.40 10.28
CA LEU A 89 8.26 -11.49 9.89
C LEU A 89 7.45 -12.07 8.73
N ASP A 90 6.13 -12.14 8.92
CA ASP A 90 5.19 -12.52 7.87
C ASP A 90 4.71 -11.25 7.14
N PRO A 91 4.94 -11.12 5.82
CA PRO A 91 4.58 -9.93 5.04
C PRO A 91 3.07 -9.69 4.95
N ASP A 92 2.25 -10.72 5.17
CA ASP A 92 0.79 -10.61 5.12
C ASP A 92 0.17 -10.28 6.50
N LEU A 93 0.95 -10.29 7.58
CA LEU A 93 0.49 -10.10 8.95
C LEU A 93 1.15 -8.89 9.65
N LEU A 94 1.31 -7.78 8.93
CA LEU A 94 1.87 -6.56 9.50
C LEU A 94 0.92 -5.92 10.50
N GLN A 95 1.45 -5.55 11.66
CA GLN A 95 0.69 -4.87 12.70
C GLN A 95 1.03 -3.38 12.73
N ILE A 96 0.01 -2.53 12.83
CA ILE A 96 0.22 -1.09 13.01
C ILE A 96 1.07 -0.87 14.28
N GLY A 97 2.10 -0.05 14.15
CA GLY A 97 3.07 0.23 15.21
C GLY A 97 4.25 -0.75 15.26
N GLN A 98 4.22 -1.85 14.50
CA GLN A 98 5.32 -2.80 14.39
C GLN A 98 6.55 -2.14 13.77
N GLN A 99 7.74 -2.44 14.27
CA GLN A 99 8.99 -1.93 13.71
C GLN A 99 9.58 -2.93 12.71
N VAL A 100 9.89 -2.44 11.51
CA VAL A 100 10.49 -3.20 10.40
C VAL A 100 11.79 -2.54 10.00
N VAL A 101 12.86 -3.34 9.91
CA VAL A 101 14.17 -2.90 9.41
C VAL A 101 14.13 -2.92 7.88
N ILE A 102 14.50 -1.83 7.23
CA ILE A 102 14.45 -1.73 5.77
C ILE A 102 15.85 -1.37 5.27
N PRO A 103 16.54 -2.30 4.58
CA PRO A 103 17.78 -2.01 3.87
C PRO A 103 17.52 -1.01 2.74
N VAL A 104 18.31 0.05 2.62
CA VAL A 104 18.16 1.14 1.66
C VAL A 104 19.23 0.99 0.59
N THR A 105 18.88 0.41 -0.55
CA THR A 105 19.84 0.16 -1.65
C THR A 105 19.96 1.35 -2.63
N SER A 106 19.08 2.35 -2.49
CA SER A 106 19.14 3.63 -3.22
C SER A 106 18.43 4.74 -2.44
N SER A 107 18.70 6.01 -2.74
CA SER A 107 18.06 7.14 -2.05
C SER A 107 16.54 6.98 -2.06
N PRO A 108 15.84 7.15 -0.91
CA PRO A 108 14.40 7.00 -0.83
C PRO A 108 13.72 7.82 -1.92
N VAL A 109 12.88 7.17 -2.72
CA VAL A 109 12.14 7.87 -3.76
C VAL A 109 11.16 8.77 -3.05
N ASN A 110 11.21 10.08 -3.32
CA ASN A 110 10.20 10.99 -2.78
C ASN A 110 8.82 10.44 -3.21
N PRO A 111 7.90 10.15 -2.26
CA PRO A 111 6.57 9.64 -2.61
C PRO A 111 5.78 10.61 -3.50
N ASN A 112 6.23 11.88 -3.59
CA ASN A 112 5.71 12.91 -4.47
C ASN A 112 6.54 13.14 -5.75
N ALA A 113 7.69 12.48 -5.92
CA ALA A 113 8.46 12.53 -7.17
C ALA A 113 7.84 11.55 -8.16
N ASN A 114 7.14 12.12 -9.14
CA ASN A 114 6.59 11.45 -10.31
C ASN A 114 7.72 10.76 -11.11
N PRO A 115 7.86 9.41 -11.10
CA PRO A 115 8.74 8.74 -12.02
C PRO A 115 8.14 8.91 -13.41
N GLY A 116 8.91 9.47 -14.34
CA GLY A 116 8.46 9.80 -15.70
C GLY A 116 7.55 8.73 -16.34
N LEU A 117 6.36 9.18 -16.71
CA LEU A 117 5.18 8.43 -17.17
C LEU A 117 5.41 7.46 -18.35
N PRO A 118 4.68 6.33 -18.38
CA PRO A 118 3.97 5.89 -19.57
C PRO A 118 2.68 6.71 -19.74
N ARG A 119 2.48 7.24 -20.94
CA ARG A 119 1.36 8.10 -21.34
C ARG A 119 0.01 7.40 -21.15
N ILE A 120 -0.92 8.03 -20.41
CA ILE A 120 -2.34 7.63 -20.37
C ILE A 120 -2.91 7.82 -21.79
N ILE A 121 -3.27 6.73 -22.47
CA ILE A 121 -4.10 6.80 -23.67
C ILE A 121 -5.53 6.99 -23.17
N THR A 122 -6.04 8.22 -23.28
CA THR A 122 -7.47 8.48 -23.18
C THR A 122 -8.15 7.69 -24.30
N ALA A 123 -8.97 6.70 -23.94
CA ALA A 123 -9.87 6.07 -24.89
C ALA A 123 -10.77 7.15 -25.52
N ASP A 124 -11.02 7.04 -26.83
CA ASP A 124 -11.83 7.99 -27.58
C ASP A 124 -13.22 8.20 -26.95
N PRO A 125 -13.78 9.42 -27.03
CA PRO A 125 -15.09 9.72 -26.46
C PRO A 125 -16.17 8.90 -27.18
N ILE A 126 -16.83 8.00 -26.44
CA ILE A 126 -18.08 7.41 -26.91
C ILE A 126 -19.11 8.54 -27.01
N THR A 127 -19.70 8.64 -28.19
CA THR A 127 -20.57 9.71 -28.68
C THR A 127 -21.74 10.09 -27.77
N GLY A 128 -21.83 11.39 -27.42
CA GLY A 128 -23.10 12.12 -27.30
C GLY A 128 -23.87 12.09 -25.97
N GLU A 129 -23.63 11.14 -25.07
CA GLU A 129 -24.31 11.07 -23.77
C GLU A 129 -23.34 11.36 -22.61
N LYS A 130 -23.70 12.27 -21.69
CA LYS A 130 -22.86 12.59 -20.53
C LYS A 130 -22.93 11.42 -19.55
N LEU A 131 -21.87 10.61 -19.51
CA LEU A 131 -21.76 9.46 -18.60
C LEU A 131 -21.97 9.88 -17.14
N THR A 132 -22.59 9.00 -16.36
CA THR A 132 -22.54 9.10 -14.89
C THR A 132 -21.11 8.91 -14.39
N LEU A 133 -20.78 9.40 -13.19
CA LEU A 133 -19.45 9.20 -12.60
C LEU A 133 -19.11 7.71 -12.43
N GLN A 134 -20.10 6.88 -12.10
CA GLN A 134 -19.93 5.43 -12.01
C GLN A 134 -19.50 4.82 -13.35
N GLN A 135 -20.19 5.18 -14.44
CA GLN A 135 -19.87 4.70 -15.79
C GLN A 135 -18.49 5.20 -16.25
N ALA A 136 -18.19 6.48 -16.03
CA ALA A 136 -16.89 7.05 -16.37
C ALA A 136 -15.75 6.35 -15.62
N LEU A 137 -15.94 6.07 -14.32
CA LEU A 137 -14.94 5.37 -13.52
C LEU A 137 -14.79 3.91 -13.96
N PHE A 138 -15.89 3.18 -14.17
CA PHE A 138 -15.86 1.81 -14.67
C PHE A 138 -15.11 1.69 -16.00
N GLN A 139 -15.42 2.56 -16.96
CA GLN A 139 -14.74 2.59 -18.26
C GLN A 139 -13.24 2.91 -18.09
N SER A 140 -12.90 3.86 -17.23
CA SER A 140 -11.50 4.25 -17.00
C SER A 140 -10.68 3.12 -16.36
N ILE A 141 -11.27 2.36 -15.42
CA ILE A 141 -10.63 1.18 -14.81
C ILE A 141 -10.40 0.10 -15.87
N ASN A 142 -11.41 -0.22 -16.68
CA ASN A 142 -11.27 -1.23 -17.73
C ASN A 142 -10.29 -0.80 -18.85
N ALA A 143 -10.15 0.50 -19.12
CA ALA A 143 -9.09 1.00 -19.99
C ALA A 143 -7.69 0.75 -19.39
N GLN A 144 -7.51 0.94 -18.07
CA GLN A 144 -6.24 0.60 -17.40
C GLN A 144 -5.96 -0.91 -17.46
N ARG A 145 -6.99 -1.74 -17.28
CA ARG A 145 -6.85 -3.20 -17.41
C ARG A 145 -6.42 -3.61 -18.82
N ALA A 146 -7.08 -3.07 -19.85
CA ALA A 146 -6.72 -3.32 -21.24
C ALA A 146 -5.29 -2.87 -21.56
N ALA A 147 -4.87 -1.70 -21.06
CA ALA A 147 -3.50 -1.20 -21.21
C ALA A 147 -2.44 -2.10 -20.54
N ASN A 148 -2.83 -2.90 -19.56
CA ASN A 148 -1.98 -3.88 -18.88
C ASN A 148 -2.22 -5.33 -19.37
N GLY A 149 -2.92 -5.52 -20.50
CA GLY A 149 -3.17 -6.84 -21.08
C GLY A 149 -4.13 -7.72 -20.27
N LEU A 150 -4.96 -7.12 -19.42
CA LEU A 150 -5.91 -7.82 -18.56
C LEU A 150 -7.32 -7.82 -19.16
N ALA A 151 -8.07 -8.90 -18.92
CA ALA A 151 -9.48 -8.96 -19.26
C ALA A 151 -10.28 -7.90 -18.49
N PRO A 152 -11.30 -7.26 -19.10
CA PRO A 152 -12.10 -6.25 -18.41
C PRO A 152 -12.89 -6.89 -17.26
N TYR A 153 -13.12 -6.13 -16.20
CA TYR A 153 -14.11 -6.46 -15.19
C TYR A 153 -15.51 -6.32 -15.76
N VAL A 154 -16.42 -7.16 -15.28
CA VAL A 154 -17.87 -7.04 -15.50
C VAL A 154 -18.49 -6.35 -14.30
N LEU A 155 -19.33 -5.35 -14.54
CA LEU A 155 -20.07 -4.68 -13.47
C LEU A 155 -21.12 -5.65 -12.88
N ASP A 156 -21.12 -5.82 -11.57
CA ASP A 156 -22.00 -6.74 -10.83
C ASP A 156 -22.95 -5.94 -9.93
N SER A 157 -24.25 -6.14 -10.10
CA SER A 157 -25.28 -5.37 -9.37
C SER A 157 -25.25 -5.62 -7.87
N ASP A 158 -24.95 -6.84 -7.43
CA ASP A 158 -24.88 -7.14 -5.98
C ASP A 158 -23.71 -6.38 -5.34
N LEU A 159 -22.58 -6.30 -6.06
CA LEU A 159 -21.41 -5.56 -5.61
C LEU A 159 -21.62 -4.04 -5.66
N VAL A 160 -22.36 -3.54 -6.66
CA VAL A 160 -22.76 -2.12 -6.73
C VAL A 160 -23.59 -1.78 -5.50
N ASP A 161 -24.57 -2.61 -5.13
CA ASP A 161 -25.38 -2.40 -3.94
C ASP A 161 -24.52 -2.39 -2.67
N LEU A 162 -23.57 -3.33 -2.55
CA LEU A 162 -22.64 -3.40 -1.41
C LEU A 162 -21.78 -2.13 -1.30
N ALA A 163 -21.17 -1.72 -2.41
CA ALA A 163 -20.32 -0.55 -2.47
C ALA A 163 -21.11 0.74 -2.16
N GLN A 164 -22.30 0.88 -2.74
CA GLN A 164 -23.17 2.04 -2.52
C GLN A 164 -23.68 2.10 -1.08
N ALA A 165 -24.06 0.97 -0.49
CA ALA A 165 -24.50 0.92 0.90
C ALA A 165 -23.39 1.33 1.87
N HIS A 166 -22.16 0.84 1.67
CA HIS A 166 -21.01 1.22 2.50
C HIS A 166 -20.64 2.69 2.32
N ASP A 167 -20.64 3.20 1.09
CA ASP A 167 -20.39 4.63 0.84
C ASP A 167 -21.42 5.51 1.54
N GLN A 168 -22.71 5.14 1.46
CA GLN A 168 -23.81 5.85 2.12
C GLN A 168 -23.70 5.83 3.64
N ASP A 169 -23.26 4.69 4.18
CA ASP A 169 -23.02 4.54 5.61
C ASP A 169 -21.87 5.42 6.09
N MET A 170 -20.72 5.36 5.41
CA MET A 170 -19.56 6.24 5.67
C MET A 170 -19.93 7.72 5.63
N VAL A 171 -20.73 8.13 4.66
CA VAL A 171 -21.16 9.54 4.52
C VAL A 171 -22.15 9.92 5.61
N SER A 172 -23.16 9.09 5.87
CA SER A 172 -24.23 9.42 6.83
C SER A 172 -23.75 9.46 8.27
N ARG A 173 -22.78 8.63 8.63
CA ARG A 173 -22.24 8.52 9.98
C ARG A 173 -20.89 9.23 10.17
N GLY A 174 -20.39 9.89 9.13
CA GLY A 174 -19.21 10.76 9.22
C GLY A 174 -17.89 10.03 9.46
N TYR A 175 -17.72 8.84 8.88
CA TYR A 175 -16.46 8.10 8.95
C TYR A 175 -15.90 7.80 7.55
N PHE A 176 -14.67 7.29 7.48
CA PHE A 176 -14.01 6.90 6.24
C PHE A 176 -13.05 5.74 6.52
N ALA A 177 -13.53 4.51 6.34
CA ALA A 177 -12.78 3.29 6.62
C ALA A 177 -13.40 2.10 5.89
N HIS A 178 -12.60 1.06 5.67
CA HIS A 178 -13.06 -0.23 5.10
C HIS A 178 -14.03 -0.97 6.03
N THR A 179 -13.84 -0.79 7.34
CA THR A 179 -14.63 -1.44 8.38
C THR A 179 -15.54 -0.41 9.05
N THR A 180 -16.76 -0.80 9.40
CA THR A 180 -17.66 0.10 10.14
C THR A 180 -17.14 0.36 11.57
N PRO A 181 -17.62 1.40 12.27
CA PRO A 181 -17.28 1.65 13.68
C PRO A 181 -17.57 0.46 14.62
N GLU A 182 -18.51 -0.41 14.24
CA GLU A 182 -18.89 -1.62 14.96
C GLU A 182 -17.98 -2.82 14.65
N GLY A 183 -17.02 -2.67 13.74
CA GLY A 183 -16.12 -3.74 13.32
C GLY A 183 -16.64 -4.59 12.14
N VAL A 184 -17.73 -4.18 11.45
CA VAL A 184 -18.27 -4.94 10.32
C VAL A 184 -17.34 -4.80 9.11
N THR A 185 -16.72 -5.91 8.71
CA THR A 185 -15.75 -6.00 7.61
C THR A 185 -16.43 -6.13 6.25
N LEU A 186 -15.65 -6.06 5.16
CA LEU A 186 -16.16 -6.35 3.82
C LEU A 186 -16.77 -7.76 3.73
N ASP A 187 -16.08 -8.76 4.28
CA ASP A 187 -16.54 -10.15 4.23
C ASP A 187 -17.84 -10.34 5.04
N ASP A 188 -18.00 -9.63 6.16
CA ASP A 188 -19.27 -9.59 6.90
C ASP A 188 -20.39 -8.97 6.05
N ARG A 189 -20.09 -7.90 5.29
CA ARG A 189 -21.08 -7.28 4.38
C ARG A 189 -21.49 -8.26 3.26
N PHE A 190 -20.55 -9.03 2.71
CA PHE A 190 -20.85 -10.11 1.76
C PHE A 190 -21.73 -11.19 2.39
N ALA A 191 -21.38 -11.66 3.60
CA ALA A 191 -22.13 -12.68 4.32
C ALA A 191 -23.56 -12.23 4.65
N GLN A 192 -23.76 -10.97 5.05
CA GLN A 192 -25.08 -10.39 5.32
C GLN A 192 -25.98 -10.34 4.06
N LYS A 193 -25.37 -10.20 2.88
CA LYS A 193 -26.06 -10.30 1.58
C LYS A 193 -26.26 -11.75 1.09
N GLY A 194 -25.76 -12.74 1.84
CA GLY A 194 -25.82 -14.15 1.45
C GLY A 194 -24.88 -14.52 0.30
N LEU A 195 -23.84 -13.72 0.07
CA LEU A 195 -22.86 -13.93 -1.01
C LEU A 195 -21.62 -14.62 -0.46
N ASN A 196 -21.37 -15.86 -0.91
CA ASN A 196 -20.20 -16.64 -0.50
C ASN A 196 -19.07 -16.47 -1.51
N ILE A 197 -18.20 -15.48 -1.30
CA ILE A 197 -17.08 -15.15 -2.18
C ILE A 197 -15.76 -15.42 -1.47
N SER A 198 -14.85 -16.15 -2.10
CA SER A 198 -13.57 -16.56 -1.50
C SER A 198 -12.42 -15.58 -1.73
N TRP A 199 -12.60 -14.58 -2.58
CA TRP A 199 -11.60 -13.56 -2.86
C TRP A 199 -12.29 -12.22 -3.11
N THR A 200 -12.13 -11.30 -2.16
CA THR A 200 -12.79 -10.00 -2.14
C THR A 200 -11.71 -8.90 -2.10
N GLY A 201 -12.07 -7.69 -2.52
CA GLY A 201 -11.21 -6.52 -2.42
C GLY A 201 -12.03 -5.25 -2.36
N GLU A 202 -11.49 -4.20 -1.75
CA GLU A 202 -12.16 -2.90 -1.69
C GLU A 202 -11.17 -1.76 -1.87
N ASN A 203 -11.55 -0.75 -2.66
CA ASN A 203 -10.85 0.54 -2.72
C ASN A 203 -11.82 1.64 -2.36
N ILE A 204 -11.43 2.56 -1.47
CA ILE A 204 -12.24 3.74 -1.10
C ILE A 204 -11.49 5.03 -1.43
N GLN A 205 -12.20 6.10 -1.77
CA GLN A 205 -11.61 7.40 -2.09
C GLN A 205 -12.61 8.54 -1.87
N ARG A 206 -12.13 9.67 -1.34
CA ARG A 206 -12.87 10.95 -1.32
C ARG A 206 -12.07 12.07 -1.93
N ASN A 207 -12.70 12.97 -2.67
CA ASN A 207 -12.06 14.16 -3.22
C ASN A 207 -13.03 15.31 -3.47
N ASN A 208 -12.49 16.46 -3.84
CA ASN A 208 -13.21 17.70 -4.12
C ASN A 208 -12.73 18.36 -5.43
N LYS A 209 -12.53 17.56 -6.48
CA LYS A 209 -11.93 18.01 -7.75
C LYS A 209 -12.93 18.44 -8.82
N GLY A 210 -14.17 18.75 -8.42
CA GLY A 210 -15.25 18.98 -9.37
C GLY A 210 -15.69 17.70 -10.08
N LYS A 211 -16.91 17.70 -10.62
CA LYS A 211 -17.53 16.52 -11.25
C LYS A 211 -16.66 15.93 -12.34
N GLU A 212 -16.05 16.80 -13.16
CA GLU A 212 -15.20 16.38 -14.29
C GLU A 212 -13.81 15.90 -13.84
N GLY A 213 -13.24 16.49 -12.79
CA GLY A 213 -11.90 16.14 -12.29
C GLY A 213 -11.88 14.99 -11.30
N SER A 214 -13.04 14.63 -10.73
CA SER A 214 -13.12 13.67 -9.62
C SER A 214 -12.68 12.26 -9.98
N VAL A 215 -13.17 11.72 -11.11
CA VAL A 215 -12.81 10.37 -11.58
C VAL A 215 -11.34 10.27 -11.99
N PRO A 216 -10.79 11.18 -12.84
CA PRO A 216 -9.36 11.16 -13.15
C PRO A 216 -8.48 11.23 -11.91
N TYR A 217 -8.86 12.06 -10.92
CA TYR A 217 -8.13 12.18 -9.67
C TYR A 217 -8.14 10.88 -8.86
N ALA A 218 -9.32 10.29 -8.64
CA ALA A 218 -9.46 9.05 -7.87
C ALA A 218 -8.71 7.88 -8.53
N LEU A 219 -8.86 7.71 -9.85
CA LEU A 219 -8.15 6.66 -10.58
C LEU A 219 -6.64 6.85 -10.54
N ASN A 220 -6.16 8.07 -10.77
CA ASN A 220 -4.73 8.36 -10.68
C ASN A 220 -4.20 8.09 -9.26
N TRP A 221 -4.95 8.45 -8.22
CA TRP A 221 -4.57 8.19 -6.84
C TRP A 221 -4.45 6.69 -6.56
N TRP A 222 -5.45 5.90 -6.96
CA TRP A 222 -5.40 4.44 -6.78
C TRP A 222 -4.29 3.77 -7.62
N MET A 223 -4.10 4.17 -8.87
CA MET A 223 -3.04 3.59 -9.73
C MET A 223 -1.62 3.92 -9.23
N ASN A 224 -1.46 5.01 -8.48
CA ASN A 224 -0.20 5.37 -7.81
C ASN A 224 -0.04 4.75 -6.42
N SER A 225 -0.99 3.95 -5.95
CA SER A 225 -0.91 3.22 -4.69
C SER A 225 -0.91 1.73 -4.96
N TYR A 226 0.13 1.01 -4.53
CA TYR A 226 0.26 -0.43 -4.82
C TYR A 226 -0.96 -1.24 -4.37
N VAL A 227 -1.47 -1.04 -3.14
CA VAL A 227 -2.63 -1.77 -2.60
C VAL A 227 -3.89 -1.53 -3.42
N HIS A 228 -4.14 -0.29 -3.80
CA HIS A 228 -5.33 0.02 -4.59
C HIS A 228 -5.17 -0.43 -6.04
N ARG A 229 -3.98 -0.24 -6.62
CA ARG A 229 -3.64 -0.71 -7.97
C ARG A 229 -3.70 -2.23 -8.07
N SER A 230 -3.26 -2.96 -7.05
CA SER A 230 -3.31 -4.43 -7.06
C SER A 230 -4.75 -4.93 -7.15
N ASN A 231 -5.71 -4.26 -6.52
CA ASN A 231 -7.13 -4.52 -6.73
C ASN A 231 -7.61 -4.17 -8.14
N LEU A 232 -7.20 -3.02 -8.70
CA LEU A 232 -7.60 -2.58 -10.05
C LEU A 232 -7.06 -3.50 -11.16
N LEU A 233 -5.85 -4.02 -10.99
CA LEU A 233 -5.12 -4.84 -11.96
C LEU A 233 -5.04 -6.31 -11.56
N HIS A 234 -5.82 -6.75 -10.57
CA HIS A 234 -5.76 -8.14 -10.13
C HIS A 234 -6.21 -9.09 -11.24
N HIS A 235 -5.51 -10.19 -11.43
CA HIS A 235 -5.84 -11.22 -12.42
C HIS A 235 -7.02 -12.10 -11.97
N ARG A 236 -7.19 -12.28 -10.66
CA ARG A 236 -8.20 -13.17 -10.08
C ARG A 236 -9.59 -12.55 -9.99
N PHE A 237 -9.68 -11.23 -9.82
CA PHE A 237 -10.98 -10.56 -9.85
C PHE A 237 -11.52 -10.55 -11.27
N ASN A 238 -12.83 -10.67 -11.40
CA ASN A 238 -13.53 -10.60 -12.68
C ASN A 238 -14.87 -9.84 -12.58
N ARG A 239 -15.28 -9.46 -11.37
CA ARG A 239 -16.43 -8.58 -11.09
C ARG A 239 -16.00 -7.35 -10.31
N ILE A 240 -16.70 -6.25 -10.56
CA ILE A 240 -16.56 -5.00 -9.81
C ILE A 240 -17.94 -4.40 -9.52
N GLY A 241 -18.11 -3.83 -8.33
CA GLY A 241 -19.18 -2.92 -7.96
C GLY A 241 -18.63 -1.53 -7.65
N ILE A 242 -19.37 -0.48 -7.98
CA ILE A 242 -18.92 0.90 -7.82
C ILE A 242 -20.03 1.72 -7.15
N GLY A 243 -19.80 2.12 -5.90
CA GLY A 243 -20.61 3.10 -5.17
C GLY A 243 -20.07 4.51 -5.44
N VAL A 244 -20.99 5.47 -5.60
CA VAL A 244 -20.64 6.89 -5.77
C VAL A 244 -21.59 7.75 -4.97
N ILE A 245 -21.06 8.74 -4.25
CA ILE A 245 -21.83 9.82 -3.64
C ILE A 245 -21.31 11.17 -4.12
N GLU A 246 -22.22 12.00 -4.64
CA GLU A 246 -22.00 13.41 -4.95
C GLU A 246 -22.57 14.25 -3.79
N GLY A 247 -21.73 15.03 -3.10
CA GLY A 247 -22.12 15.80 -1.94
C GLY A 247 -21.85 17.31 -2.07
N PRO A 248 -22.65 18.16 -1.40
CA PRO A 248 -22.51 19.61 -1.50
C PRO A 248 -21.34 20.16 -0.65
N PRO A 249 -20.72 21.29 -1.05
CA PRO A 249 -20.95 22.03 -2.30
C PRO A 249 -20.23 21.40 -3.52
N ASP A 250 -19.17 20.63 -3.31
CA ASP A 250 -18.41 19.97 -4.39
C ASP A 250 -17.45 18.90 -3.84
N TRP A 251 -17.97 17.83 -3.25
CA TRP A 251 -17.17 16.66 -2.86
C TRP A 251 -17.77 15.36 -3.39
N TYR A 252 -16.91 14.37 -3.56
CA TYR A 252 -17.23 13.08 -4.17
C TYR A 252 -16.63 11.97 -3.31
N SER A 253 -17.38 10.89 -3.14
CA SER A 253 -16.91 9.65 -2.51
C SER A 253 -17.10 8.50 -3.48
N PHE A 254 -16.16 7.56 -3.45
CA PHE A 254 -16.15 6.37 -4.28
C PHE A 254 -15.79 5.17 -3.42
N VAL A 255 -16.53 4.08 -3.64
CA VAL A 255 -16.22 2.75 -3.11
C VAL A 255 -16.20 1.77 -4.27
N LEU A 256 -15.12 1.03 -4.44
CA LEU A 256 -15.01 -0.08 -5.39
C LEU A 256 -15.00 -1.38 -4.60
N VAL A 257 -15.84 -2.34 -4.97
CA VAL A 257 -15.82 -3.70 -4.42
C VAL A 257 -15.46 -4.67 -5.55
N PHE A 258 -14.49 -5.55 -5.31
CA PHE A 258 -14.02 -6.52 -6.29
C PHE A 258 -14.32 -7.94 -5.81
N ALA A 259 -14.60 -8.83 -6.76
CA ALA A 259 -14.83 -10.25 -6.47
C ALA A 259 -14.43 -11.17 -7.64
N GLU A 260 -14.19 -12.43 -7.32
CA GLU A 260 -14.14 -13.55 -8.26
C GLU A 260 -15.52 -14.24 -8.29
N ARG A 261 -16.26 -14.13 -9.41
CA ARG A 261 -17.61 -14.71 -9.61
C ARG A 261 -17.91 -15.14 -11.04
#